data_AF-A0A8J4D0T2-F1
#
_entry.id   AF-A0A8J4D0T2-F1
#
_cell.length_a   1.000
_cell.length_b   1.000
_cell.length_c   1.000
_cell.angle_alpha   90.00
_cell.angle_beta   90.00
_cell.angle_gamma   90.00
#
_symmetry.space_group_name_H-M   'P 1'
#
loop_
_entity.id
_entity.type
_entity.pdbx_description
1 polymer ?
#
loop_
_entity_poly.entity_id
_entity_poly.type
_entity_poly.pdbx_seq_one_letter_code
_entity_poly.pdbx_strand_id
1 'polypeptide(L)'
;AAAAARREAAAGDSLAVLAVCCMKEALAAAAGLGNLEAVAWVLQGLPIHSQDTQAQVDERDLAPADIVLARLPHFSDMLARLMTTCSFKEATSLVEVVVAVARLLPLQAQRAVSDLCFELMHQTEPQVTHTGLVRALVAAYATLRGKSELEALLTIVTHVQEVVGKAGDETQVEVSAPGVLHEGTAQLAALEVLRQLEGHLAEGEELLGAVVRGGGGAEAAAAAAGAVEGSAPAGSGGASGSGAGGSGDAMGNGAAAARSVKQLMEALCRRLREVLEVLQVVVQTRLGNPQVLEVQVEVLIKAYRLLGAAAKAHLPLKGSAAAAAAAGVAPPPPPPLGRAFHDLVALVHKDLTPPVYAAVGDDLSAPAAPVGGEEGVGAARLSRAKLKRDAKAYSQLVHAIEEWEKHLLSLEKAFKAQGVNLMRGAKRSTNRDFQIVVPAAGAGAGAGAAAGGEDRTERQRR
;
A
#
# COMPACT_ATOMS: atom_id res chain seq x y z
N ALA A 1 4.92 -7.71 -51.40
CA ALA A 1 6.01 -7.54 -50.41
C ALA A 1 5.49 -7.05 -49.05
N ALA A 2 5.07 -5.79 -48.91
CA ALA A 2 4.64 -5.24 -47.61
C ALA A 2 3.48 -5.98 -46.91
N ALA A 3 2.46 -6.45 -47.66
CA ALA A 3 1.36 -7.23 -47.08
C ALA A 3 1.77 -8.66 -46.66
N ALA A 4 2.76 -9.26 -47.35
CA ALA A 4 3.31 -10.55 -46.96
C ALA A 4 4.17 -10.42 -45.70
N ALA A 5 5.01 -9.39 -45.64
CA ALA A 5 5.80 -9.05 -44.43
C ALA A 5 4.91 -8.78 -43.21
N ARG A 6 3.77 -8.08 -43.38
CA ARG A 6 2.79 -7.87 -42.29
C ARG A 6 2.11 -9.17 -41.84
N ARG A 7 1.81 -10.08 -42.75
CA ARG A 7 1.21 -11.40 -42.40
C ARG A 7 2.22 -12.30 -41.71
N GLU A 8 3.46 -12.29 -42.16
CA GLU A 8 4.55 -13.04 -41.55
C GLU A 8 4.89 -12.50 -40.15
N ALA A 9 4.91 -11.17 -39.97
CA ALA A 9 5.02 -10.54 -38.65
C ALA A 9 3.84 -10.91 -37.72
N ALA A 10 2.60 -10.82 -38.21
CA ALA A 10 1.42 -11.20 -37.41
C ALA A 10 1.39 -12.71 -37.04
N ALA A 11 1.88 -13.58 -37.94
CA ALA A 11 2.03 -15.01 -37.65
C ALA A 11 3.16 -15.27 -36.63
N GLY A 12 4.26 -14.52 -36.71
CA GLY A 12 5.36 -14.56 -35.74
C GLY A 12 4.91 -14.10 -34.34
N ASP A 13 4.19 -12.99 -34.26
CA ASP A 13 3.60 -12.49 -33.01
C ASP A 13 2.67 -13.54 -32.40
N SER A 14 1.85 -14.20 -33.23
CA SER A 14 0.97 -15.28 -32.78
C SER A 14 1.72 -16.49 -32.21
N LEU A 15 2.92 -16.80 -32.71
CA LEU A 15 3.72 -17.93 -32.21
C LEU A 15 4.43 -17.57 -30.90
N ALA A 16 4.97 -16.36 -30.78
CA ALA A 16 5.60 -15.88 -29.55
C ALA A 16 4.58 -15.82 -28.39
N VAL A 17 3.37 -15.32 -28.65
CA VAL A 17 2.25 -15.36 -27.69
C VAL A 17 1.98 -16.78 -27.25
N LEU A 18 1.81 -17.71 -28.20
CA LEU A 18 1.50 -19.10 -27.90
C LEU A 18 2.62 -19.74 -27.07
N ALA A 19 3.88 -19.49 -27.40
CA ALA A 19 5.02 -20.00 -26.66
C ALA A 19 5.06 -19.48 -25.21
N VAL A 20 4.84 -18.18 -25.00
CA VAL A 20 4.79 -17.60 -23.64
C VAL A 20 3.58 -18.12 -22.86
N CYS A 21 2.43 -18.30 -23.50
CA CYS A 21 1.25 -18.90 -22.88
C CYS A 21 1.49 -20.37 -22.48
N CYS A 22 2.07 -21.18 -23.37
CA CYS A 22 2.41 -22.57 -23.06
C CYS A 22 3.43 -22.66 -21.93
N MET A 23 4.46 -21.80 -21.94
CA MET A 23 5.43 -21.71 -20.86
C MET A 23 4.76 -21.30 -19.54
N LYS A 24 3.81 -20.35 -19.59
CA LYS A 24 3.02 -19.95 -18.44
C LYS A 24 2.19 -21.08 -17.87
N GLU A 25 1.45 -21.79 -18.69
CA GLU A 25 0.64 -22.92 -18.24
C GLU A 25 1.50 -24.04 -17.66
N ALA A 26 2.62 -24.38 -18.32
CA ALA A 26 3.53 -25.41 -17.85
C ALA A 26 4.19 -25.06 -16.50
N LEU A 27 4.73 -23.85 -16.37
CA LEU A 27 5.40 -23.42 -15.14
C LEU A 27 4.41 -23.13 -14.01
N ALA A 28 3.22 -22.59 -14.32
CA ALA A 28 2.17 -22.43 -13.32
C ALA A 28 1.63 -23.79 -12.83
N ALA A 29 1.48 -24.77 -13.71
CA ALA A 29 1.11 -26.13 -13.33
C ALA A 29 2.19 -26.77 -12.43
N ALA A 30 3.47 -26.63 -12.80
CA ALA A 30 4.58 -27.13 -12.00
C ALA A 30 4.68 -26.42 -10.63
N ALA A 31 4.52 -25.10 -10.58
CA ALA A 31 4.52 -24.33 -9.34
C ALA A 31 3.30 -24.63 -8.46
N GLY A 32 2.14 -24.90 -9.05
CA GLY A 32 0.92 -25.30 -8.35
C GLY A 32 1.02 -26.64 -7.63
N LEU A 33 1.94 -27.52 -8.05
CA LEU A 33 2.29 -28.74 -7.31
C LEU A 33 3.15 -28.46 -6.07
N GLY A 34 3.57 -27.21 -5.85
CA GLY A 34 4.41 -26.81 -4.73
C GLY A 34 5.83 -27.36 -4.78
N ASN A 35 6.25 -27.95 -5.91
CA ASN A 35 7.54 -28.62 -6.03
C ASN A 35 8.49 -27.83 -6.92
N LEU A 36 9.53 -27.26 -6.31
CA LEU A 36 10.63 -26.59 -7.02
C LEU A 36 11.35 -27.55 -7.99
N GLU A 37 11.37 -28.86 -7.72
CA GLU A 37 11.92 -29.88 -8.62
C GLU A 37 11.13 -29.97 -9.93
N ALA A 38 9.80 -29.87 -9.88
CA ALA A 38 8.97 -29.92 -11.08
C ALA A 38 9.23 -28.69 -11.96
N VAL A 39 9.37 -27.53 -11.35
CA VAL A 39 9.74 -26.29 -12.05
C VAL A 39 11.13 -26.40 -12.67
N ALA A 40 12.12 -26.87 -11.90
CA ALA A 40 13.48 -27.08 -12.38
C ALA A 40 13.53 -28.07 -13.55
N TRP A 41 12.77 -29.17 -13.47
CA TRP A 41 12.67 -30.16 -14.54
C TRP A 41 12.10 -29.57 -15.83
N VAL A 42 11.03 -28.77 -15.74
CA VAL A 42 10.48 -28.06 -16.92
C VAL A 42 11.53 -27.11 -17.50
N LEU A 43 12.24 -26.36 -16.66
CA LEU A 43 13.28 -25.41 -17.11
C LEU A 43 14.49 -26.09 -17.77
N GLN A 44 14.91 -27.26 -17.28
CA GLN A 44 15.97 -28.07 -17.91
C GLN A 44 15.58 -28.55 -19.31
N GLY A 45 14.29 -28.78 -19.54
CA GLY A 45 13.77 -29.19 -20.85
C GLY A 45 13.64 -28.04 -21.86
N LEU A 46 13.67 -26.78 -21.40
CA LEU A 46 13.57 -25.62 -22.30
C LEU A 46 14.94 -25.36 -22.95
N PRO A 47 15.01 -25.18 -24.28
CA PRO A 47 16.25 -24.89 -25.00
C PRO A 47 16.69 -23.43 -24.81
N ILE A 48 16.77 -22.98 -23.55
CA ILE A 48 17.27 -21.65 -23.20
C ILE A 48 18.79 -21.73 -23.30
N HIS A 49 19.32 -21.39 -24.47
CA HIS A 49 20.75 -21.39 -24.70
C HIS A 49 21.36 -20.27 -23.87
N SER A 50 22.12 -20.63 -22.84
CA SER A 50 22.93 -19.69 -22.08
C SER A 50 24.11 -19.23 -22.94
N GLN A 51 23.84 -18.37 -23.93
CA GLN A 51 24.83 -17.99 -24.93
C GLN A 51 26.03 -17.25 -24.32
N ASP A 52 25.90 -16.70 -23.10
CA ASP A 52 26.95 -15.90 -22.46
C ASP A 52 27.66 -16.54 -21.25
N THR A 53 27.21 -17.71 -20.76
CA THR A 53 27.99 -18.45 -19.75
C THR A 53 28.81 -19.53 -20.45
N GLN A 54 30.06 -19.20 -20.80
CA GLN A 54 31.07 -20.09 -21.40
C GLN A 54 31.39 -21.35 -20.58
N ALA A 55 30.83 -21.54 -19.39
CA ALA A 55 30.86 -22.79 -18.67
C ALA A 55 29.55 -23.55 -18.95
N GLN A 56 29.60 -24.60 -19.76
CA GLN A 56 28.59 -25.66 -19.74
C GLN A 56 28.63 -26.31 -18.35
N VAL A 57 27.99 -25.69 -17.38
CA VAL A 57 27.76 -26.32 -16.09
C VAL A 57 26.78 -27.46 -16.35
N ASP A 58 27.16 -28.68 -15.96
CA ASP A 58 26.25 -29.82 -16.05
C ASP A 58 25.10 -29.58 -15.06
N GLU A 59 23.95 -29.11 -15.58
CA GLU A 59 22.76 -28.78 -14.78
C GLU A 59 22.18 -29.98 -14.04
N ARG A 60 22.65 -31.21 -14.34
CA ARG A 60 22.23 -32.44 -13.67
C ARG A 60 22.66 -32.52 -12.22
N ASP A 61 23.76 -31.85 -11.87
CA ASP A 61 24.33 -31.88 -10.52
C ASP A 61 23.89 -30.68 -9.66
N LEU A 62 23.17 -29.73 -10.25
CA LEU A 62 22.69 -28.54 -9.54
C LEU A 62 21.43 -28.83 -8.74
N ALA A 63 21.29 -28.18 -7.57
CA ALA A 63 20.04 -28.21 -6.84
C ALA A 63 18.93 -27.51 -7.64
N PRO A 64 17.65 -27.90 -7.47
CA PRO A 64 16.52 -27.27 -8.17
C PRO A 64 16.49 -25.74 -8.07
N ALA A 65 16.84 -25.18 -6.91
CA ALA A 65 16.92 -23.74 -6.71
C ALA A 65 18.01 -23.08 -7.57
N ASP A 66 19.18 -23.72 -7.69
CA ASP A 66 20.32 -23.21 -8.46
C ASP A 66 20.02 -23.24 -9.96
N ILE A 67 19.30 -24.27 -10.43
CA ILE A 67 18.82 -24.36 -11.81
C ILE A 67 17.90 -23.18 -12.12
N VAL A 68 16.89 -22.92 -11.27
CA VAL A 68 15.97 -21.81 -11.49
C VAL A 68 16.71 -20.47 -11.45
N LEU A 69 17.61 -20.28 -10.47
CA LEU A 69 18.43 -19.08 -10.34
C LEU A 69 19.29 -18.84 -11.58
N ALA A 70 19.91 -19.87 -12.13
CA ALA A 70 20.70 -19.79 -13.36
C ALA A 70 19.86 -19.37 -14.58
N ARG A 71 18.54 -19.60 -14.56
CA ARG A 71 17.62 -19.21 -15.65
C ARG A 71 17.00 -17.83 -15.48
N LEU A 72 17.01 -17.23 -14.29
CA LEU A 72 16.44 -15.90 -14.06
C LEU A 72 16.99 -14.80 -15.00
N PRO A 73 18.31 -14.72 -15.28
CA PRO A 73 18.84 -13.75 -16.24
C PRO A 73 18.23 -13.88 -17.63
N HIS A 74 17.91 -15.10 -18.08
CA HIS A 74 17.27 -15.29 -19.38
C HIS A 74 15.83 -14.79 -19.41
N PHE A 75 15.09 -14.95 -18.31
CA PHE A 75 13.76 -14.35 -18.19
C PHE A 75 13.82 -12.83 -18.21
N SER A 76 14.84 -12.25 -17.56
CA SER A 76 15.13 -10.81 -17.65
C SER A 76 15.34 -10.36 -19.09
N ASP A 77 16.23 -11.02 -19.81
CA ASP A 77 16.55 -10.67 -21.20
C ASP A 77 15.34 -10.82 -22.11
N MET A 78 14.55 -11.89 -21.93
CA MET A 78 13.30 -12.09 -22.65
C MET A 78 12.31 -10.98 -22.36
N LEU A 79 12.16 -10.58 -21.09
CA LEU A 79 11.23 -9.53 -20.69
C LEU A 79 11.65 -8.17 -21.24
N ALA A 80 12.94 -7.82 -21.14
CA ALA A 80 13.49 -6.62 -21.75
C ALA A 80 13.26 -6.61 -23.27
N ARG A 81 13.53 -7.72 -23.96
CA ARG A 81 13.27 -7.83 -25.41
C ARG A 81 11.79 -7.66 -25.76
N LEU A 82 10.88 -8.33 -25.04
CA LEU A 82 9.44 -8.19 -25.25
C LEU A 82 8.96 -6.75 -24.99
N MET A 83 9.53 -6.08 -24.00
CA MET A 83 9.27 -4.67 -23.74
C MET A 83 9.78 -3.82 -24.91
N THR A 84 11.02 -4.02 -25.38
CA THR A 84 11.60 -3.32 -26.53
C THR A 84 10.80 -3.51 -27.83
N THR A 85 10.21 -4.69 -28.05
CA THR A 85 9.34 -4.96 -29.21
C THR A 85 7.89 -4.53 -29.02
N CYS A 86 7.55 -3.85 -27.91
CA CYS A 86 6.20 -3.44 -27.54
C CYS A 86 5.20 -4.62 -27.42
N SER A 87 5.69 -5.84 -27.19
CA SER A 87 4.90 -7.07 -26.98
C SER A 87 4.45 -7.15 -25.51
N PHE A 88 3.64 -6.16 -25.10
CA PHE A 88 3.35 -5.96 -23.67
C PHE A 88 2.44 -7.02 -23.05
N LYS A 89 1.61 -7.73 -23.84
CA LYS A 89 0.72 -8.78 -23.30
C LYS A 89 1.51 -10.04 -22.96
N GLU A 90 2.47 -10.34 -23.81
CA GLU A 90 3.45 -11.40 -23.69
C GLU A 90 4.37 -11.09 -22.51
N ALA A 91 4.89 -9.86 -22.43
CA ALA A 91 5.64 -9.38 -21.28
C ALA A 91 4.84 -9.52 -19.96
N THR A 92 3.55 -9.16 -19.96
CA THR A 92 2.67 -9.31 -18.78
C THR A 92 2.59 -10.77 -18.35
N SER A 93 2.34 -11.66 -19.31
CA SER A 93 2.26 -13.11 -19.04
C SER A 93 3.59 -13.66 -18.54
N LEU A 94 4.71 -13.16 -19.07
CA LEU A 94 6.05 -13.54 -18.63
C LEU A 94 6.36 -13.08 -17.19
N VAL A 95 5.97 -11.86 -16.82
CA VAL A 95 6.11 -11.36 -15.44
C VAL A 95 5.35 -12.26 -14.46
N GLU A 96 4.12 -12.64 -14.79
CA GLU A 96 3.32 -13.53 -13.93
C GLU A 96 4.00 -14.90 -13.71
N VAL A 97 4.62 -15.44 -14.76
CA VAL A 97 5.42 -16.68 -14.68
C VAL A 97 6.62 -16.51 -13.78
N VAL A 98 7.40 -15.45 -14.01
CA VAL A 98 8.60 -15.16 -13.22
C VAL A 98 8.25 -14.98 -11.75
N VAL A 99 7.16 -14.29 -11.43
CA VAL A 99 6.67 -14.13 -10.05
C VAL A 99 6.26 -15.48 -9.44
N ALA A 100 5.52 -16.31 -10.18
CA ALA A 100 5.09 -17.62 -9.70
C ALA A 100 6.30 -18.53 -9.37
N VAL A 101 7.31 -18.52 -10.24
CA VAL A 101 8.57 -19.25 -10.03
C VAL A 101 9.38 -18.66 -8.87
N ALA A 102 9.52 -17.33 -8.83
CA ALA A 102 10.31 -16.64 -7.81
C ALA A 102 9.76 -16.92 -6.39
N ARG A 103 8.44 -17.02 -6.21
CA ARG A 103 7.82 -17.34 -4.91
C ARG A 103 8.26 -18.68 -4.32
N LEU A 104 8.79 -19.60 -5.12
CA LEU A 104 9.33 -20.89 -4.67
C LEU A 104 10.82 -20.81 -4.26
N LEU A 105 11.48 -19.68 -4.55
CA LEU A 105 12.90 -19.48 -4.29
C LEU A 105 13.14 -18.87 -2.90
N PRO A 106 14.38 -18.94 -2.37
CA PRO A 106 14.77 -18.21 -1.16
C PRO A 106 14.51 -16.70 -1.28
N LEU A 107 14.26 -16.03 -0.16
CA LEU A 107 13.92 -14.60 -0.12
C LEU A 107 14.98 -13.70 -0.81
N GLN A 108 16.26 -14.08 -0.77
CA GLN A 108 17.33 -13.34 -1.45
C GLN A 108 17.15 -13.36 -2.98
N ALA A 109 16.76 -14.50 -3.54
CA ALA A 109 16.46 -14.65 -4.96
C ALA A 109 15.20 -13.88 -5.36
N GLN A 110 14.15 -13.94 -4.52
CA GLN A 110 12.93 -13.16 -4.71
C GLN A 110 13.23 -11.66 -4.80
N ARG A 111 14.11 -11.16 -3.92
CA ARG A 111 14.55 -9.76 -3.95
C ARG A 111 15.30 -9.39 -5.22
N ALA A 112 16.17 -10.26 -5.74
CA ALA A 112 16.85 -10.01 -7.01
C ALA A 112 15.85 -9.90 -8.19
N VAL A 113 14.81 -10.74 -8.21
CA VAL A 113 13.74 -10.64 -9.21
C VAL A 113 12.90 -9.37 -9.01
N SER A 114 12.64 -8.98 -7.76
CA SER A 114 11.98 -7.72 -7.44
C SER A 114 12.79 -6.51 -7.94
N ASP A 115 14.10 -6.47 -7.66
CA ASP A 115 15.01 -5.41 -8.13
C ASP A 115 15.01 -5.30 -9.65
N LEU A 116 15.04 -6.45 -10.34
CA LEU A 116 14.91 -6.48 -11.80
C LEU A 116 13.58 -5.88 -12.27
N CYS A 117 12.45 -6.27 -11.68
CA CYS A 117 11.15 -5.68 -12.03
C CYS A 117 11.14 -4.16 -11.80
N PHE A 118 11.84 -3.67 -10.77
CA PHE A 118 12.00 -2.24 -10.52
C PHE A 118 12.85 -1.55 -11.58
N GLU A 119 13.96 -2.14 -12.00
CA GLU A 119 14.80 -1.61 -13.09
C GLU A 119 14.02 -1.54 -14.41
N LEU A 120 13.24 -2.59 -14.72
CA LEU A 120 12.37 -2.62 -15.90
C LEU A 120 11.29 -1.52 -15.85
N MET A 121 10.79 -1.16 -14.66
CA MET A 121 9.86 -0.04 -14.52
C MET A 121 10.49 1.32 -14.87
N HIS A 122 11.82 1.45 -14.82
CA HIS A 122 12.54 2.71 -15.10
C HIS A 122 13.17 2.77 -16.50
N GLN A 123 12.95 1.77 -17.35
CA GLN A 123 13.47 1.77 -18.72
C GLN A 123 12.80 2.85 -19.57
N THR A 124 13.57 3.84 -20.04
CA THR A 124 13.06 5.01 -20.82
C THR A 124 12.29 4.63 -22.09
N GLU A 125 12.75 3.61 -22.80
CA GLU A 125 12.25 3.27 -24.13
C GLU A 125 12.05 1.75 -24.27
N PRO A 126 10.91 1.31 -24.84
CA PRO A 126 9.76 2.10 -25.29
C PRO A 126 8.81 2.47 -24.14
N GLN A 127 8.03 3.53 -24.34
CA GLN A 127 7.00 3.93 -23.38
C GLN A 127 5.93 2.83 -23.23
N VAL A 128 5.81 2.30 -22.03
CA VAL A 128 4.82 1.27 -21.72
C VAL A 128 3.44 1.93 -21.60
N THR A 129 2.50 1.52 -22.44
CA THR A 129 1.10 2.00 -22.40
C THR A 129 0.12 0.92 -21.90
N HIS A 130 0.60 -0.32 -21.76
CA HIS A 130 -0.23 -1.46 -21.42
C HIS A 130 -0.49 -1.56 -19.92
N THR A 131 -1.72 -1.25 -19.51
CA THR A 131 -2.18 -1.31 -18.11
C THR A 131 -1.90 -2.63 -17.40
N GLY A 132 -2.05 -3.76 -18.10
CA GLY A 132 -1.79 -5.08 -17.50
C GLY A 132 -0.33 -5.27 -17.10
N LEU A 133 0.61 -4.72 -17.88
CA LEU A 133 2.03 -4.86 -17.62
C LEU A 133 2.44 -3.98 -16.43
N VAL A 134 1.95 -2.74 -16.37
CA VAL A 134 2.17 -1.83 -15.23
C VAL A 134 1.76 -2.51 -13.92
N ARG A 135 0.55 -3.08 -13.89
CA ARG A 135 0.03 -3.77 -12.69
C ARG A 135 0.88 -4.97 -12.32
N ALA A 136 1.23 -5.80 -13.31
CA ALA A 136 2.05 -6.99 -13.07
C ALA A 136 3.43 -6.63 -12.52
N LEU A 137 4.10 -5.60 -13.05
CA LEU A 137 5.42 -5.16 -12.57
C LEU A 137 5.35 -4.56 -11.16
N VAL A 138 4.36 -3.71 -10.88
CA VAL A 138 4.14 -3.13 -9.54
C VAL A 138 3.85 -4.22 -8.51
N ALA A 139 2.98 -5.17 -8.83
CA ALA A 139 2.68 -6.31 -7.97
C ALA A 139 3.89 -7.25 -7.79
N ALA A 140 4.66 -7.49 -8.85
CA ALA A 140 5.88 -8.28 -8.77
C ALA A 140 6.92 -7.63 -7.85
N TYR A 141 7.17 -6.34 -8.03
CA TYR A 141 8.12 -5.59 -7.21
C TYR A 141 7.76 -5.65 -5.73
N ALA A 142 6.51 -5.36 -5.38
CA ALA A 142 6.05 -5.33 -4.00
C ALA A 142 6.02 -6.73 -3.35
N THR A 143 5.32 -7.69 -3.97
CA THR A 143 5.06 -8.99 -3.34
C THR A 143 6.30 -9.87 -3.19
N LEU A 144 7.32 -9.70 -4.04
CA LEU A 144 8.58 -10.46 -3.95
C LEU A 144 9.57 -9.91 -2.89
N ARG A 145 9.28 -8.78 -2.25
CA ARG A 145 10.13 -8.23 -1.17
C ARG A 145 9.86 -8.87 0.20
N GLY A 146 8.75 -9.59 0.34
CA GLY A 146 8.32 -10.21 1.59
C GLY A 146 8.04 -9.15 2.66
N LYS A 147 8.81 -9.14 3.77
CA LYS A 147 8.60 -8.21 4.89
C LYS A 147 8.78 -6.72 4.52
N SER A 148 9.47 -6.42 3.42
CA SER A 148 9.69 -5.04 2.93
C SER A 148 8.68 -4.63 1.84
N GLU A 149 7.52 -5.30 1.75
CA GLU A 149 6.49 -4.98 0.74
C GLU A 149 5.96 -3.55 0.87
N LEU A 150 5.65 -3.07 2.09
CA LEU A 150 5.16 -1.71 2.30
C LEU A 150 6.23 -0.63 1.99
N GLU A 151 7.50 -0.94 2.21
CA GLU A 151 8.64 -0.08 1.82
C GLU A 151 8.77 0.01 0.29
N ALA A 152 8.55 -1.10 -0.41
CA ALA A 152 8.51 -1.13 -1.87
C ALA A 152 7.32 -0.33 -2.42
N LEU A 153 6.13 -0.48 -1.83
CA LEU A 153 4.96 0.32 -2.18
C LEU A 153 5.19 1.81 -1.92
N LEU A 154 5.81 2.17 -0.79
CA LEU A 154 6.21 3.55 -0.49
C LEU A 154 7.12 4.12 -1.57
N THR A 155 8.14 3.34 -1.97
CA THR A 155 9.05 3.72 -3.05
C THR A 155 8.29 3.99 -4.34
N ILE A 156 7.38 3.11 -4.75
CA ILE A 156 6.57 3.31 -5.98
C ILE A 156 5.75 4.60 -5.89
N VAL A 157 5.03 4.84 -4.78
CA VAL A 157 4.15 6.01 -4.68
C VAL A 157 4.92 7.32 -4.59
N THR A 158 6.14 7.31 -4.04
CA THR A 158 7.04 8.47 -4.10
C THR A 158 7.43 8.77 -5.54
N HIS A 159 7.83 7.77 -6.34
CA HIS A 159 8.12 7.99 -7.76
C HIS A 159 6.87 8.49 -8.49
N VAL A 160 5.70 7.88 -8.26
CA VAL A 160 4.43 8.36 -8.85
C VAL A 160 4.15 9.81 -8.45
N GLN A 161 4.41 10.20 -7.20
CA GLN A 161 4.26 11.59 -6.76
C GLN A 161 5.26 12.54 -7.43
N GLU A 162 6.49 12.11 -7.70
CA GLU A 162 7.48 12.89 -8.44
C GLU A 162 7.04 13.13 -9.88
N VAL A 163 6.38 12.15 -10.51
CA VAL A 163 5.91 12.25 -11.91
C VAL A 163 4.62 13.06 -12.03
N VAL A 164 3.62 12.71 -11.21
CA VAL A 164 2.25 13.24 -11.29
C VAL A 164 2.15 14.57 -10.54
N GLY A 165 2.96 14.71 -9.50
CA GLY A 165 3.05 15.89 -8.68
C GLY A 165 2.37 15.80 -7.33
N LYS A 166 2.77 16.73 -6.46
CA LYS A 166 2.28 16.85 -5.10
C LYS A 166 1.14 17.88 -5.04
N ALA A 167 0.05 17.52 -4.37
CA ALA A 167 -1.08 18.41 -4.11
C ALA A 167 -0.59 19.67 -3.37
N GLY A 168 -1.07 20.84 -3.80
CA GLY A 168 -0.67 22.14 -3.25
C GLY A 168 0.49 22.87 -3.96
N ASP A 169 1.33 22.18 -4.75
CA ASP A 169 2.48 22.82 -5.41
C ASP A 169 2.14 23.38 -6.81
N GLU A 170 1.74 24.66 -6.91
CA GLU A 170 1.26 25.28 -8.19
C GLU A 170 2.26 25.20 -9.35
N THR A 171 3.56 25.16 -9.08
CA THR A 171 4.61 25.09 -10.10
C THR A 171 5.46 23.85 -9.87
N GLN A 172 5.27 22.86 -10.73
CA GLN A 172 6.19 21.74 -10.78
C GLN A 172 7.01 21.80 -12.07
N VAL A 173 8.31 21.61 -11.91
CA VAL A 173 9.20 21.32 -13.03
C VAL A 173 8.70 20.01 -13.62
N GLU A 174 8.40 19.98 -14.92
CA GLU A 174 8.05 18.74 -15.62
C GLU A 174 9.19 17.74 -15.44
N VAL A 175 9.06 16.84 -14.47
CA VAL A 175 10.00 15.73 -14.30
C VAL A 175 9.58 14.69 -15.32
N SER A 176 10.31 14.64 -16.43
CA SER A 176 10.19 13.53 -17.37
C SER A 176 10.69 12.27 -16.68
N ALA A 177 9.78 11.53 -16.06
CA ALA A 177 10.11 10.26 -15.44
C ALA A 177 10.18 9.17 -16.52
N PRO A 178 11.28 8.43 -16.58
CA PRO A 178 11.46 7.40 -17.59
C PRO A 178 10.61 6.16 -17.31
N GLY A 179 10.17 5.49 -18.38
CA GLY A 179 9.64 4.12 -18.35
C GLY A 179 8.20 3.94 -17.94
N VAL A 180 7.93 2.86 -17.20
CA VAL A 180 6.58 2.37 -16.82
C VAL A 180 5.86 3.32 -15.86
N LEU A 181 6.59 4.25 -15.24
CA LEU A 181 6.05 5.26 -14.34
C LEU A 181 5.91 6.63 -15.01
N HIS A 182 5.82 6.72 -16.35
CA HIS A 182 5.54 8.00 -17.02
C HIS A 182 4.13 8.53 -16.70
N GLU A 183 3.86 9.80 -17.00
CA GLU A 183 2.62 10.52 -16.64
C GLU A 183 1.32 9.74 -16.96
N GLY A 184 1.26 9.08 -18.11
CA GLY A 184 0.07 8.34 -18.54
C GLY A 184 -0.16 7.01 -17.81
N THR A 185 0.88 6.44 -17.16
CA THR A 185 0.81 5.14 -16.48
C THR A 185 1.07 5.21 -14.98
N ALA A 186 1.67 6.28 -14.47
CA ALA A 186 1.92 6.51 -13.06
C ALA A 186 0.63 6.42 -12.22
N GLN A 187 -0.49 6.94 -12.73
CA GLN A 187 -1.79 6.84 -12.05
C GLN A 187 -2.33 5.40 -12.00
N LEU A 188 -1.99 4.57 -12.99
CA LEU A 188 -2.33 3.14 -12.98
C LEU A 188 -1.46 2.36 -11.98
N ALA A 189 -0.21 2.77 -11.77
CA ALA A 189 0.64 2.24 -10.72
C ALA A 189 0.08 2.61 -9.33
N ALA A 190 -0.35 3.87 -9.11
CA ALA A 190 -1.02 4.28 -7.88
C ALA A 190 -2.31 3.47 -7.61
N LEU A 191 -3.10 3.18 -8.65
CA LEU A 191 -4.28 2.32 -8.52
C LEU A 191 -3.92 0.93 -8.00
N GLU A 192 -2.83 0.36 -8.49
CA GLU A 192 -2.39 -0.97 -8.07
C GLU A 192 -1.83 -0.95 -6.65
N VAL A 193 -1.09 0.10 -6.26
CA VAL A 193 -0.66 0.28 -4.88
C VAL A 193 -1.87 0.35 -3.94
N LEU A 194 -2.90 1.14 -4.28
CA LEU A 194 -4.12 1.24 -3.46
C LEU A 194 -4.82 -0.12 -3.29
N ARG A 195 -4.86 -0.98 -4.31
CA ARG A 195 -5.40 -2.34 -4.20
C ARG A 195 -4.58 -3.23 -3.27
N GLN A 196 -3.25 -3.11 -3.30
CA GLN A 196 -2.40 -3.85 -2.37
C GLN A 196 -2.57 -3.35 -0.93
N LEU A 197 -2.70 -2.04 -0.73
CA LEU A 197 -3.05 -1.46 0.58
C LEU A 197 -4.40 -1.97 1.09
N GLU A 198 -5.41 -2.15 0.22
CA GLU A 198 -6.68 -2.76 0.59
C GLU A 198 -6.50 -4.19 1.14
N GLY A 199 -5.65 -5.00 0.51
CA GLY A 199 -5.27 -6.32 1.01
C GLY A 199 -4.61 -6.27 2.39
N HIS A 200 -3.64 -5.36 2.58
CA HIS A 200 -2.98 -5.19 3.87
C HIS A 200 -3.92 -4.70 4.98
N LEU A 201 -4.92 -3.86 4.65
CA LEU A 201 -5.96 -3.46 5.58
C LEU A 201 -6.87 -4.63 5.95
N ALA A 202 -7.24 -5.49 5.00
CA ALA A 202 -8.04 -6.68 5.27
C ALA A 202 -7.30 -7.66 6.20
N GLU A 203 -6.00 -7.87 6.00
CA GLU A 203 -5.17 -8.64 6.94
C GLU A 203 -5.10 -7.99 8.33
N GLY A 204 -5.05 -6.65 8.39
CA GLY A 204 -5.13 -5.90 9.64
C GLY A 204 -6.46 -6.09 10.38
N GLU A 205 -7.57 -6.14 9.64
CA GLU A 205 -8.91 -6.47 10.19
C GLU A 205 -8.95 -7.89 10.73
N GLU A 206 -8.34 -8.86 10.04
CA GLU A 206 -8.24 -10.25 10.51
C GLU A 206 -7.41 -10.36 11.80
N LEU A 207 -6.25 -9.71 11.85
CA LEU A 207 -5.38 -9.66 13.03
C LEU A 207 -6.11 -9.01 14.22
N LEU A 208 -6.83 -7.91 13.98
CA LEU A 208 -7.64 -7.27 15.01
C LEU A 208 -8.78 -8.19 15.48
N GLY A 209 -9.43 -8.89 14.56
CA GLY A 209 -10.44 -9.90 14.88
C GLY A 209 -9.88 -11.03 15.75
N ALA A 210 -8.65 -11.48 15.48
CA ALA A 210 -7.94 -12.46 16.30
C ALA A 210 -7.63 -11.91 17.71
N VAL A 211 -7.24 -10.64 17.83
CA VAL A 211 -7.03 -9.96 19.13
C VAL A 211 -8.33 -9.89 19.94
N VAL A 212 -9.44 -9.49 19.30
CA VAL A 212 -10.75 -9.36 19.97
C VAL A 212 -11.30 -10.72 20.40
N ARG A 213 -11.12 -11.78 19.60
CA ARG A 213 -11.53 -13.16 19.95
C ARG A 213 -10.58 -13.83 20.95
N GLY A 214 -9.28 -13.56 20.84
CA GLY A 214 -8.21 -14.14 21.66
C GLY A 214 -8.28 -13.80 23.14
N GLY A 215 -9.12 -12.80 23.51
CA GLY A 215 -9.53 -12.59 24.90
C GLY A 215 -10.22 -13.79 25.56
N GLY A 216 -10.54 -14.86 24.82
CA GLY A 216 -11.13 -16.11 25.31
C GLY A 216 -10.33 -17.40 25.11
N GLY A 217 -9.13 -17.40 24.49
CA GLY A 217 -8.39 -18.65 24.24
C GLY A 217 -6.99 -18.50 23.62
N ALA A 218 -6.00 -19.23 24.14
CA ALA A 218 -4.58 -19.11 23.81
C ALA A 218 -4.16 -19.64 22.43
N GLU A 219 -4.98 -20.50 21.81
CA GLU A 219 -4.59 -21.28 20.61
C GLU A 219 -4.58 -20.44 19.32
N ALA A 220 -5.48 -19.47 19.18
CA ALA A 220 -5.54 -18.58 18.01
C ALA A 220 -4.38 -17.55 17.95
N ALA A 221 -3.81 -17.19 19.10
CA ALA A 221 -2.76 -16.18 19.18
C ALA A 221 -1.40 -16.69 18.68
N ALA A 222 -1.12 -17.99 18.82
CA ALA A 222 0.12 -18.60 18.34
C ALA A 222 0.18 -18.67 16.80
N ALA A 223 -0.95 -18.98 16.15
CA ALA A 223 -1.04 -19.00 14.69
C ALA A 223 -0.89 -17.59 14.08
N ALA A 224 -1.51 -16.58 14.69
CA ALA A 224 -1.39 -15.19 14.24
C ALA A 224 0.04 -14.62 14.44
N ALA A 225 0.72 -14.97 15.53
CA ALA A 225 2.10 -14.56 15.76
C ALA A 225 3.07 -15.18 14.74
N GLY A 226 2.86 -16.45 14.38
CA GLY A 226 3.65 -17.11 13.33
C GLY A 226 3.45 -16.49 11.93
N ALA A 227 2.25 -16.01 11.63
CA ALA A 227 1.96 -15.29 10.38
C ALA A 227 2.63 -13.92 10.30
N VAL A 228 2.77 -13.22 11.44
CA VAL A 228 3.47 -11.92 11.51
C VAL A 228 5.00 -12.10 11.50
N GLU A 229 5.52 -13.17 12.10
CA GLU A 229 6.97 -13.36 12.22
C GLU A 229 7.61 -14.19 11.09
N GLY A 230 6.85 -14.88 10.24
CA GLY A 230 7.40 -15.64 9.13
C GLY A 230 8.39 -16.71 9.62
N SER A 231 7.86 -17.77 10.21
CA SER A 231 8.63 -18.84 10.82
C SER A 231 9.59 -19.50 9.82
N ALA A 232 10.89 -19.35 10.05
CA ALA A 232 11.90 -20.28 9.57
C ALA A 232 11.62 -21.70 10.15
N PRO A 233 12.01 -22.78 9.47
CA PRO A 233 11.80 -24.13 9.97
C PRO A 233 12.68 -24.39 11.20
N ALA A 234 12.05 -24.54 12.37
CA ALA A 234 12.71 -24.96 13.59
C ALA A 234 13.04 -26.47 13.50
N GLY A 235 14.32 -26.80 13.61
CA GLY A 235 14.81 -28.18 13.62
C GLY A 235 14.23 -29.01 14.76
N SER A 236 13.82 -30.23 14.43
CA SER A 236 13.22 -31.22 15.32
C SER A 236 14.25 -31.86 16.25
N GLY A 237 14.41 -31.32 17.46
CA GLY A 237 15.12 -31.98 18.55
C GLY A 237 14.14 -32.77 19.42
N GLY A 238 14.04 -34.08 19.18
CA GLY A 238 13.22 -34.99 19.99
C GLY A 238 13.88 -35.30 21.34
N ALA A 239 13.16 -35.05 22.43
CA ALA A 239 13.50 -35.57 23.76
C ALA A 239 12.24 -36.12 24.42
N SER A 240 12.18 -37.44 24.55
CA SER A 240 11.14 -38.20 25.25
C SER A 240 11.45 -38.24 26.75
N GLY A 241 10.59 -37.60 27.55
CA GLY A 241 10.65 -37.65 29.01
C GLY A 241 9.25 -37.87 29.58
N SER A 242 8.96 -39.12 29.96
CA SER A 242 7.75 -39.51 30.69
C SER A 242 7.92 -39.13 32.17
N GLY A 243 7.02 -38.30 32.69
CA GLY A 243 6.98 -37.91 34.11
C GLY A 243 5.60 -37.41 34.51
N ALA A 244 5.00 -38.12 35.46
CA ALA A 244 3.62 -37.93 35.92
C ALA A 244 3.44 -36.72 36.86
N GLY A 245 2.25 -36.12 36.79
CA GLY A 245 1.55 -35.52 37.93
C GLY A 245 1.87 -34.06 38.27
N GLY A 246 0.96 -33.14 37.93
CA GLY A 246 1.02 -31.75 38.42
C GLY A 246 -0.20 -30.91 38.03
N SER A 247 -1.25 -30.94 38.85
CA SER A 247 -2.46 -30.12 38.71
C SER A 247 -2.23 -28.64 39.12
N GLY A 248 -1.33 -27.94 38.43
CA GLY A 248 -0.93 -26.55 38.71
C GLY A 248 -0.95 -25.57 37.52
N ASP A 249 -1.23 -26.02 36.30
CA ASP A 249 -0.95 -25.25 35.07
C ASP A 249 -1.99 -24.19 34.67
N ALA A 250 -3.13 -24.08 35.35
CA ALA A 250 -4.20 -23.17 34.95
C ALA A 250 -3.83 -21.67 35.10
N MET A 251 -2.93 -21.33 36.02
CA MET A 251 -2.57 -19.93 36.31
C MET A 251 -1.53 -19.35 35.33
N GLY A 252 -0.71 -20.19 34.69
CA GLY A 252 0.31 -19.75 33.73
C GLY A 252 -0.26 -19.33 32.37
N ASN A 253 -1.37 -19.96 31.95
CA ASN A 253 -1.93 -19.77 30.61
C ASN A 253 -2.53 -18.37 30.39
N GLY A 254 -3.12 -17.76 31.44
CA GLY A 254 -3.71 -16.42 31.33
C GLY A 254 -2.68 -15.32 31.06
N ALA A 255 -1.53 -15.38 31.74
CA ALA A 255 -0.46 -14.40 31.55
C ALA A 255 0.23 -14.53 30.17
N ALA A 256 0.35 -15.76 29.65
CA ALA A 256 0.84 -15.99 28.29
C ALA A 256 -0.10 -15.41 27.23
N ALA A 257 -1.41 -15.65 27.36
CA ALA A 257 -2.41 -15.12 26.44
C ALA A 257 -2.50 -13.58 26.47
N ALA A 258 -2.39 -12.96 27.65
CA ALA A 258 -2.36 -11.50 27.75
C ALA A 258 -1.12 -10.89 27.06
N ARG A 259 0.04 -11.57 27.14
CA ARG A 259 1.26 -11.14 26.45
C ARG A 259 1.14 -11.26 24.93
N SER A 260 0.58 -12.35 24.43
CA SER A 260 0.40 -12.55 22.99
C SER A 260 -0.59 -11.54 22.39
N VAL A 261 -1.70 -11.24 23.08
CA VAL A 261 -2.64 -10.18 22.66
C VAL A 261 -1.96 -8.82 22.57
N LYS A 262 -1.12 -8.47 23.56
CA LYS A 262 -0.36 -7.22 23.54
C LYS A 262 0.62 -7.16 22.36
N GLN A 263 1.33 -8.25 22.10
CA GLN A 263 2.29 -8.35 20.98
C GLN A 263 1.58 -8.23 19.62
N LEU A 264 0.44 -8.90 19.45
CA LEU A 264 -0.37 -8.82 18.23
C LEU A 264 -0.89 -7.40 18.00
N MET A 265 -1.37 -6.73 19.06
CA MET A 265 -1.83 -5.34 18.95
C MET A 265 -0.68 -4.39 18.58
N GLU A 266 0.50 -4.59 19.16
CA GLU A 266 1.68 -3.79 18.84
C GLU A 266 2.14 -4.01 17.38
N ALA A 267 2.12 -5.26 16.92
CA ALA A 267 2.38 -5.60 15.52
C ALA A 267 1.35 -4.97 14.57
N LEU A 268 0.06 -5.02 14.90
CA LEU A 268 -1.00 -4.35 14.15
C LEU A 268 -0.75 -2.84 14.06
N CYS A 269 -0.38 -2.19 15.16
CA CYS A 269 -0.10 -0.75 15.17
C CYS A 269 1.09 -0.39 14.28
N ARG A 270 2.18 -1.17 14.30
CA ARG A 270 3.35 -0.95 13.43
C ARG A 270 2.99 -1.12 11.96
N ARG A 271 2.28 -2.20 11.63
CA ARG A 271 1.84 -2.47 10.26
C ARG A 271 0.88 -1.40 9.74
N LEU A 272 -0.08 -0.96 10.56
CA LEU A 272 -0.98 0.15 10.22
C LEU A 272 -0.19 1.44 9.97
N ARG A 273 0.83 1.72 10.79
CA ARG A 273 1.67 2.90 10.58
C ARG A 273 2.32 2.89 9.20
N GLU A 274 2.92 1.77 8.79
CA GLU A 274 3.54 1.63 7.47
C GLU A 274 2.52 1.77 6.33
N VAL A 275 1.33 1.15 6.45
CA VAL A 275 0.22 1.33 5.48
C VAL A 275 -0.17 2.80 5.34
N LEU A 276 -0.27 3.52 6.46
CA LEU A 276 -0.66 4.93 6.46
C LEU A 276 0.43 5.86 5.92
N GLU A 277 1.71 5.51 6.06
CA GLU A 277 2.81 6.25 5.45
C GLU A 277 2.72 6.18 3.90
N VAL A 278 2.43 5.01 3.34
CA VAL A 278 2.16 4.87 1.89
C VAL A 278 0.91 5.66 1.51
N LEU A 279 -0.19 5.49 2.25
CA LEU A 279 -1.46 6.15 1.95
C LEU A 279 -1.37 7.68 2.02
N GLN A 280 -0.60 8.20 2.96
CA GLN A 280 -0.32 9.63 3.08
C GLN A 280 0.30 10.19 1.80
N VAL A 281 1.33 9.52 1.25
CA VAL A 281 1.96 9.96 0.01
C VAL A 281 0.95 9.95 -1.13
N VAL A 282 0.14 8.88 -1.25
CA VAL A 282 -0.90 8.78 -2.29
C VAL A 282 -1.94 9.90 -2.18
N VAL A 283 -2.39 10.24 -0.97
CA VAL A 283 -3.32 11.37 -0.72
C VAL A 283 -2.73 12.72 -1.07
N GLN A 284 -1.42 12.87 -0.89
CA GLN A 284 -0.70 14.09 -1.26
C GLN A 284 -0.34 14.13 -2.76
N THR A 285 -0.71 13.14 -3.56
CA THR A 285 -0.40 13.11 -5.01
C THR A 285 -1.56 13.64 -5.84
N ARG A 286 -1.26 14.37 -6.93
CA ARG A 286 -2.23 14.99 -7.85
C ARG A 286 -2.90 13.98 -8.79
N LEU A 287 -3.68 13.06 -8.24
CA LEU A 287 -4.32 12.01 -9.02
C LEU A 287 -5.50 12.57 -9.85
N GLY A 288 -5.39 12.53 -11.18
CA GLY A 288 -6.44 13.01 -12.09
C GLY A 288 -7.46 11.95 -12.52
N ASN A 289 -7.13 10.67 -12.38
CA ASN A 289 -7.95 9.57 -12.85
C ASN A 289 -9.09 9.27 -11.86
N PRO A 290 -10.36 9.39 -12.29
CA PRO A 290 -11.54 9.13 -11.46
C PRO A 290 -11.53 7.77 -10.74
N GLN A 291 -11.08 6.72 -11.41
CA GLN A 291 -11.07 5.38 -10.83
C GLN A 291 -10.09 5.29 -9.66
N VAL A 292 -8.98 6.02 -9.74
CA VAL A 292 -7.96 6.05 -8.68
C VAL A 292 -8.49 6.79 -7.47
N LEU A 293 -9.14 7.94 -7.67
CA LEU A 293 -9.78 8.72 -6.61
C LEU A 293 -10.90 7.92 -5.90
N GLU A 294 -11.74 7.21 -6.66
CA GLU A 294 -12.79 6.35 -6.08
C GLU A 294 -12.18 5.29 -5.15
N VAL A 295 -11.16 4.55 -5.61
CA VAL A 295 -10.49 3.52 -4.81
C VAL A 295 -9.73 4.14 -3.64
N GLN A 296 -9.10 5.31 -3.81
CA GLN A 296 -8.41 6.03 -2.74
C GLN A 296 -9.37 6.36 -1.58
N VAL A 297 -10.56 6.90 -1.88
CA VAL A 297 -11.58 7.19 -0.87
C VAL A 297 -12.06 5.92 -0.18
N GLU A 298 -12.27 4.83 -0.92
CA GLU A 298 -12.68 3.54 -0.36
C GLU A 298 -11.61 2.96 0.59
N VAL A 299 -10.33 3.02 0.22
CA VAL A 299 -9.19 2.59 1.05
C VAL A 299 -9.07 3.46 2.30
N LEU A 300 -9.24 4.79 2.18
CA LEU A 300 -9.24 5.70 3.33
C LEU A 300 -10.36 5.39 4.32
N ILE A 301 -11.58 5.14 3.83
CA ILE A 301 -12.71 4.73 4.69
C ILE A 301 -12.37 3.47 5.47
N LYS A 302 -11.81 2.44 4.81
CA LYS A 302 -11.38 1.20 5.46
C LYS A 302 -10.29 1.44 6.50
N ALA A 303 -9.28 2.24 6.17
CA ALA A 303 -8.20 2.60 7.08
C ALA A 303 -8.74 3.27 8.35
N TYR A 304 -9.60 4.30 8.23
CA TYR A 304 -10.19 4.96 9.40
C TYR A 304 -11.13 4.07 10.22
N ARG A 305 -11.87 3.15 9.58
CA ARG A 305 -12.68 2.16 10.31
C ARG A 305 -11.82 1.18 11.10
N LEU A 306 -10.75 0.68 10.50
CA LEU A 306 -9.81 -0.22 11.17
C LEU A 306 -9.08 0.48 12.32
N LEU A 307 -8.66 1.74 12.13
CA LEU A 307 -8.15 2.60 13.19
C LEU A 307 -9.18 2.72 14.33
N GLY A 308 -10.43 3.09 14.01
CA GLY A 308 -11.54 3.16 14.98
C GLY A 308 -11.72 1.87 15.78
N ALA A 309 -11.69 0.73 15.09
CA ALA A 309 -11.80 -0.58 15.72
C ALA A 309 -10.59 -0.91 16.61
N ALA A 310 -9.37 -0.57 16.19
CA ALA A 310 -8.16 -0.74 16.99
C ALA A 310 -8.19 0.15 18.26
N ALA A 311 -8.60 1.41 18.14
CA ALA A 311 -8.82 2.29 19.31
C ALA A 311 -9.89 1.70 20.24
N LYS A 312 -10.98 1.17 19.69
CA LYS A 312 -12.03 0.55 20.49
C LYS A 312 -11.54 -0.71 21.22
N ALA A 313 -10.64 -1.49 20.63
CA ALA A 313 -10.04 -2.66 21.27
C ALA A 313 -9.12 -2.30 22.46
N HIS A 314 -8.59 -1.07 22.49
CA HIS A 314 -7.88 -0.54 23.66
C HIS A 314 -8.78 -0.05 24.79
N LEU A 315 -10.09 0.11 24.56
CA LEU A 315 -11.01 0.53 25.63
C LEU A 315 -11.21 -0.61 26.62
N PRO A 316 -11.26 -0.32 27.94
CA PRO A 316 -11.65 -1.32 28.91
C PRO A 316 -13.08 -1.80 28.59
N LEU A 317 -13.30 -3.12 28.64
CA LEU A 317 -14.61 -3.72 28.47
C LEU A 317 -15.60 -3.04 29.43
N LYS A 318 -16.69 -2.46 28.90
CA LYS A 318 -17.67 -1.68 29.69
C LYS A 318 -18.25 -2.45 30.90
N GLY A 319 -18.14 -3.77 30.93
CA GLY A 319 -18.55 -4.61 32.07
C GLY A 319 -17.48 -4.80 33.16
N SER A 320 -16.19 -4.64 32.87
CA SER A 320 -15.12 -4.92 33.87
C SER A 320 -15.12 -3.90 35.01
N ALA A 321 -15.34 -2.62 34.68
CA ALA A 321 -15.44 -1.56 35.67
C ALA A 321 -16.70 -1.68 36.54
N ALA A 322 -17.83 -2.06 35.94
CA ALA A 322 -19.09 -2.28 36.66
C ALA A 322 -19.01 -3.51 37.58
N ALA A 323 -18.38 -4.60 37.12
CA ALA A 323 -18.16 -5.80 37.93
C ALA A 323 -17.18 -5.54 39.09
N ALA A 324 -16.10 -4.79 38.85
CA ALA A 324 -15.18 -4.38 39.91
C ALA A 324 -15.85 -3.49 40.96
N ALA A 325 -16.65 -2.51 40.51
CA ALA A 325 -17.44 -1.65 41.39
C ALA A 325 -18.46 -2.44 42.22
N ALA A 326 -19.16 -3.41 41.63
CA ALA A 326 -20.09 -4.29 42.33
C ALA A 326 -19.39 -5.18 43.38
N ALA A 327 -18.13 -5.56 43.13
CA ALA A 327 -17.30 -6.31 44.07
C ALA A 327 -16.66 -5.43 45.17
N GLY A 328 -16.87 -4.11 45.16
CA GLY A 328 -16.24 -3.18 46.12
C GLY A 328 -14.72 -3.07 45.98
N VAL A 329 -14.15 -3.58 44.88
CA VAL A 329 -12.71 -3.53 44.60
C VAL A 329 -12.46 -2.39 43.63
N ALA A 330 -11.52 -1.49 43.98
CA ALA A 330 -11.09 -0.44 43.06
C ALA A 330 -10.65 -1.07 41.73
N PRO A 331 -11.19 -0.64 40.58
CA PRO A 331 -10.84 -1.24 39.30
C PRO A 331 -9.32 -1.14 39.08
N PRO A 332 -8.65 -2.23 38.69
CA PRO A 332 -7.22 -2.19 38.43
C PRO A 332 -6.94 -1.13 37.35
N PRO A 333 -5.86 -0.34 37.50
CA PRO A 333 -5.53 0.69 36.52
C PRO A 333 -5.33 0.02 35.16
N PRO A 334 -5.87 0.61 34.07
CA PRO A 334 -5.73 0.02 32.75
C PRO A 334 -4.25 -0.02 32.34
N PRO A 335 -3.81 -1.05 31.61
CA PRO A 335 -2.43 -1.16 31.16
C PRO A 335 -2.07 0.05 30.27
N PRO A 336 -0.86 0.62 30.40
CA PRO A 336 -0.48 1.80 29.63
C PRO A 336 -0.56 1.53 28.12
N LEU A 337 -0.97 2.54 27.37
CA LEU A 337 -0.99 2.48 25.91
C LEU A 337 0.43 2.29 25.37
N GLY A 338 0.57 1.42 24.38
CA GLY A 338 1.87 1.15 23.76
C GLY A 338 2.37 2.35 22.95
N ARG A 339 3.69 2.52 22.89
CA ARG A 339 4.33 3.58 22.09
C ARG A 339 3.93 3.52 20.61
N ALA A 340 3.82 2.33 20.03
CA ALA A 340 3.39 2.14 18.65
C ALA A 340 2.00 2.75 18.37
N PHE A 341 1.06 2.66 19.31
CA PHE A 341 -0.27 3.27 19.17
C PHE A 341 -0.20 4.80 19.27
N HIS A 342 0.64 5.34 20.15
CA HIS A 342 0.87 6.78 20.23
C HIS A 342 1.47 7.35 18.94
N ASP A 343 2.49 6.69 18.40
CA ASP A 343 3.14 7.09 17.15
C ASP A 343 2.14 7.02 15.98
N LEU A 344 1.28 6.00 15.95
CA LEU A 344 0.20 5.85 14.98
C LEU A 344 -0.82 7.00 15.06
N VAL A 345 -1.31 7.34 16.27
CA VAL A 345 -2.24 8.46 16.46
C VAL A 345 -1.62 9.79 16.04
N ALA A 346 -0.33 9.99 16.36
CA ALA A 346 0.40 11.18 15.97
C ALA A 346 0.50 11.30 14.43
N LEU A 347 0.87 10.22 13.74
CA LEU A 347 0.92 10.16 12.28
C LEU A 347 -0.45 10.48 11.67
N VAL A 348 -1.52 9.85 12.14
CA VAL A 348 -2.88 10.08 11.61
C VAL A 348 -3.26 11.54 11.71
N HIS A 349 -3.17 12.13 12.90
CA HIS A 349 -3.60 13.51 13.11
C HIS A 349 -2.71 14.53 12.42
N LYS A 350 -1.38 14.32 12.42
CA LYS A 350 -0.44 15.31 11.91
C LYS A 350 -0.31 15.23 10.40
N ASP A 351 -0.21 14.02 9.87
CA ASP A 351 0.33 13.79 8.53
C ASP A 351 -0.73 13.21 7.56
N LEU A 352 -1.77 12.53 8.04
CA LEU A 352 -2.83 11.94 7.17
C LEU A 352 -4.13 12.76 7.12
N THR A 353 -4.72 13.09 8.27
CA THR A 353 -6.04 13.74 8.33
C THR A 353 -6.08 15.11 7.62
N PRO A 354 -5.08 16.01 7.77
CA PRO A 354 -5.13 17.30 7.08
C PRO A 354 -5.10 17.18 5.54
N PRO A 355 -4.19 16.39 4.92
CA PRO A 355 -4.23 16.16 3.47
C PRO A 355 -5.53 15.53 2.98
N VAL A 356 -6.15 14.64 3.76
CA VAL A 356 -7.45 14.05 3.40
C VAL A 356 -8.53 15.14 3.30
N TYR A 357 -8.60 16.05 4.27
CA TYR A 357 -9.56 17.15 4.19
C TYR A 357 -9.26 18.13 3.05
N ALA A 358 -7.97 18.39 2.77
CA ALA A 358 -7.57 19.22 1.62
C ALA A 358 -8.03 18.59 0.30
N ALA A 359 -7.74 17.30 0.09
CA ALA A 359 -8.15 16.57 -1.12
C ALA A 359 -9.68 16.57 -1.31
N VAL A 360 -10.45 16.32 -0.23
CA VAL A 360 -11.93 16.39 -0.26
C VAL A 360 -12.40 17.81 -0.59
N GLY A 361 -11.74 18.84 -0.06
CA GLY A 361 -12.06 20.23 -0.36
C GLY A 361 -11.82 20.60 -1.82
N ASP A 362 -10.68 20.18 -2.37
CA ASP A 362 -10.28 20.41 -3.75
C ASP A 362 -11.25 19.73 -4.73
N ASP A 363 -11.59 18.47 -4.47
CA ASP A 363 -12.53 17.68 -5.29
C ASP A 363 -13.94 18.29 -5.30
N LEU A 364 -14.40 18.85 -4.18
CA LEU A 364 -15.70 19.50 -4.07
C LEU A 364 -15.71 20.93 -4.65
N SER A 365 -14.56 21.61 -4.68
CA SER A 365 -14.43 22.97 -5.19
C SER A 365 -14.10 23.03 -6.68
N ALA A 366 -13.61 21.93 -7.25
CA ALA A 366 -13.31 21.82 -8.67
C ALA A 366 -14.58 22.16 -9.49
N PRO A 367 -14.57 23.25 -10.28
CA PRO A 367 -15.71 23.61 -11.08
C PRO A 367 -16.00 22.45 -12.03
N ALA A 368 -17.25 21.99 -12.06
CA ALA A 368 -17.68 21.00 -13.03
C ALA A 368 -17.28 21.53 -14.42
N ALA A 369 -16.25 20.92 -15.02
CA ALA A 369 -15.63 21.43 -16.23
C ALA A 369 -16.73 21.78 -17.25
N PRO A 370 -16.73 22.99 -17.82
CA PRO A 370 -17.78 23.38 -18.74
C PRO A 370 -17.78 22.37 -19.88
N VAL A 371 -18.92 21.71 -20.06
CA VAL A 371 -19.20 20.80 -21.17
C VAL A 371 -19.24 21.64 -22.44
N GLY A 372 -18.06 22.00 -22.94
CA GLY A 372 -17.86 22.77 -24.16
C GLY A 372 -17.82 21.83 -25.36
N GLY A 373 -18.97 21.67 -26.02
CA GLY A 373 -19.10 20.93 -27.27
C GLY A 373 -20.43 20.17 -27.32
N GLU A 374 -21.23 20.39 -28.37
CA GLU A 374 -22.64 19.98 -28.55
C GLU A 374 -22.94 18.46 -28.56
N GLU A 375 -22.02 17.60 -28.13
CA GLU A 375 -22.27 16.17 -27.95
C GLU A 375 -22.34 15.81 -26.46
N GLY A 376 -23.55 15.65 -25.90
CA GLY A 376 -23.69 14.77 -24.74
C GLY A 376 -24.69 15.13 -23.65
N VAL A 377 -25.99 14.92 -23.92
CA VAL A 377 -26.98 14.71 -22.84
C VAL A 377 -26.60 13.50 -21.95
N GLY A 378 -25.81 12.55 -22.46
CA GLY A 378 -25.25 11.42 -21.72
C GLY A 378 -24.12 11.79 -20.75
N ALA A 379 -23.19 12.66 -21.16
CA ALA A 379 -22.04 13.06 -20.35
C ALA A 379 -22.46 13.87 -19.10
N ALA A 380 -23.47 14.74 -19.23
CA ALA A 380 -24.02 15.50 -18.11
C ALA A 380 -24.79 14.64 -17.08
N ARG A 381 -25.42 13.53 -17.51
CA ARG A 381 -26.06 12.57 -16.59
C ARG A 381 -25.03 11.72 -15.85
N LEU A 382 -23.98 11.30 -16.55
CA LEU A 382 -22.85 10.57 -15.96
C LEU A 382 -22.11 11.42 -14.93
N SER A 383 -21.88 12.72 -15.21
CA SER A 383 -21.26 13.62 -14.23
C SER A 383 -22.12 13.79 -12.98
N ARG A 384 -23.45 13.96 -13.11
CA ARG A 384 -24.34 14.10 -11.95
C ARG A 384 -24.45 12.82 -11.12
N ALA A 385 -24.45 11.64 -11.75
CA ALA A 385 -24.46 10.36 -11.04
C ALA A 385 -23.14 10.14 -10.29
N LYS A 386 -22.02 10.50 -10.93
CA LYS A 386 -20.69 10.47 -10.33
C LYS A 386 -20.60 11.40 -9.10
N LEU A 387 -21.00 12.67 -9.24
CA LEU A 387 -21.06 13.62 -8.11
C LEU A 387 -21.89 13.09 -6.92
N LYS A 388 -22.99 12.38 -7.17
CA LYS A 388 -23.79 11.77 -6.08
C LYS A 388 -23.08 10.60 -5.41
N ARG A 389 -22.40 9.75 -6.19
CA ARG A 389 -21.60 8.64 -5.64
C ARG A 389 -20.46 9.20 -4.79
N ASP A 390 -19.77 10.20 -5.31
CA ASP A 390 -18.66 10.87 -4.65
C ASP A 390 -19.13 11.54 -3.36
N ALA A 391 -20.24 12.29 -3.40
CA ALA A 391 -20.84 12.88 -2.20
C ALA A 391 -21.18 11.84 -1.12
N LYS A 392 -21.68 10.66 -1.51
CA LYS A 392 -21.93 9.56 -0.55
C LYS A 392 -20.62 9.02 0.00
N ALA A 393 -19.62 8.77 -0.83
CA ALA A 393 -18.32 8.24 -0.40
C ALA A 393 -17.62 9.23 0.56
N TYR A 394 -17.59 10.53 0.24
CA TYR A 394 -17.04 11.55 1.13
C TYR A 394 -17.81 11.66 2.45
N SER A 395 -19.15 11.55 2.43
CA SER A 395 -19.93 11.53 3.68
C SER A 395 -19.56 10.34 4.59
N GLN A 396 -19.29 9.18 3.99
CA GLN A 396 -18.83 7.99 4.73
C GLN A 396 -17.41 8.15 5.26
N LEU A 397 -16.52 8.79 4.49
CA LEU A 397 -15.16 9.11 4.90
C LEU A 397 -15.15 10.05 6.11
N VAL A 398 -15.90 11.15 6.03
CA VAL A 398 -16.05 12.11 7.14
C VAL A 398 -16.59 11.39 8.38
N HIS A 399 -17.62 10.55 8.22
CA HIS A 399 -18.17 9.77 9.33
C HIS A 399 -17.15 8.81 9.95
N ALA A 400 -16.32 8.13 9.14
CA ALA A 400 -15.28 7.25 9.63
C ALA A 400 -14.20 8.01 10.43
N ILE A 401 -13.83 9.22 10.00
CA ILE A 401 -12.91 10.11 10.72
C ILE A 401 -13.53 10.53 12.07
N GLU A 402 -14.78 10.98 12.08
CA GLU A 402 -15.49 11.38 13.31
C GLU A 402 -15.63 10.21 14.30
N GLU A 403 -15.91 9.00 13.81
CA GLU A 403 -15.96 7.81 14.66
C GLU A 403 -14.59 7.49 15.26
N TRP A 404 -13.52 7.57 14.47
CA TRP A 404 -12.15 7.41 14.98
C TRP A 404 -11.84 8.42 16.10
N GLU A 405 -12.08 9.71 15.88
CA GLU A 405 -11.86 10.76 16.89
C GLU A 405 -12.70 10.55 18.16
N LYS A 406 -13.95 10.10 18.00
CA LYS A 406 -14.84 9.75 19.13
C LYS A 406 -14.28 8.60 19.98
N HIS A 407 -13.69 7.59 19.35
CA HIS A 407 -13.04 6.49 20.06
C HIS A 407 -11.78 6.97 20.79
N LEU A 408 -10.97 7.84 20.18
CA LEU A 408 -9.81 8.45 20.83
C LEU A 408 -10.20 9.31 22.04
N LEU A 409 -11.27 10.10 21.95
CA LEU A 409 -11.80 10.87 23.09
C LEU A 409 -12.26 9.96 24.23
N SER A 410 -12.84 8.81 23.89
CA SER A 410 -13.24 7.80 24.88
C SER A 410 -12.02 7.16 25.54
N LEU A 411 -10.95 6.90 24.79
CA LEU A 411 -9.68 6.41 25.33
C LEU A 411 -9.04 7.45 26.23
N GLU A 412 -8.94 8.71 25.81
CA GLU A 412 -8.38 9.80 26.63
C GLU A 412 -9.11 9.93 27.97
N LYS A 413 -10.44 9.79 27.98
CA LYS A 413 -11.23 9.76 29.22
C LYS A 413 -10.90 8.55 30.10
N ALA A 414 -10.74 7.36 29.51
CA ALA A 414 -10.41 6.14 30.24
C ALA A 414 -8.99 6.16 30.83
N PHE A 415 -8.06 6.81 30.12
CA PHE A 415 -6.64 6.91 30.48
C PHE A 415 -6.26 8.25 31.11
N LYS A 416 -7.25 9.06 31.53
CA LYS A 416 -7.03 10.40 32.09
C LYS A 416 -6.07 10.41 33.29
N ALA A 417 -6.13 9.38 34.12
CA ALA A 417 -5.23 9.22 35.28
C ALA A 417 -3.74 9.07 34.89
N GLN A 418 -3.45 8.63 33.67
CA GLN A 418 -2.08 8.48 33.15
C GLN A 418 -1.55 9.76 32.48
N GLY A 419 -2.33 10.84 32.45
CA GLY A 419 -1.93 12.11 31.83
C GLY A 419 -1.77 12.04 30.31
N VAL A 420 -2.28 10.99 29.67
CA VAL A 420 -2.23 10.78 28.23
C VAL A 420 -3.23 11.71 27.54
N ASN A 421 -2.76 12.53 26.60
CA ASN A 421 -3.60 13.38 25.75
C ASN A 421 -3.41 12.98 24.28
N LEU A 422 -4.32 12.15 23.76
CA LEU A 422 -4.29 11.64 22.39
C LEU A 422 -4.80 12.68 21.38
N MET A 423 -5.66 13.59 21.82
CA MET A 423 -6.26 14.62 20.96
C MET A 423 -5.42 15.89 20.81
N ARG A 424 -4.21 15.94 21.39
CA ARG A 424 -3.31 17.10 21.28
C ARG A 424 -2.99 17.44 19.81
N GLY A 425 -2.84 16.43 18.96
CA GLY A 425 -2.60 16.59 17.52
C GLY A 425 -3.86 16.96 16.73
N ALA A 426 -5.02 16.41 17.11
CA ALA A 426 -6.28 16.60 16.38
C ALA A 426 -6.74 18.06 16.32
N LYS A 427 -6.49 18.84 17.38
CA LYS A 427 -6.83 20.28 17.38
C LYS A 427 -6.05 21.09 16.35
N ARG A 428 -4.91 20.60 15.88
CA ARG A 428 -4.14 21.24 14.79
C ARG A 428 -4.62 20.79 13.41
N SER A 429 -5.21 19.59 13.30
CA SER A 429 -5.69 19.03 12.04
C SER A 429 -7.06 19.57 11.63
N THR A 430 -7.92 19.84 12.63
CA THR A 430 -9.22 20.47 12.47
C THR A 430 -9.13 21.95 12.84
N ASN A 431 -8.24 22.68 12.17
CA ASN A 431 -8.44 24.11 11.96
C ASN A 431 -9.68 24.32 11.08
N ARG A 432 -10.85 23.93 11.60
CA ARG A 432 -12.13 24.63 11.49
C ARG A 432 -12.03 26.00 12.17
N ASP A 433 -10.88 26.67 12.01
CA ASP A 433 -10.85 28.10 12.09
C ASP A 433 -11.94 28.53 11.14
N PHE A 434 -12.92 29.26 11.65
CA PHE A 434 -13.83 30.01 10.81
C PHE A 434 -12.93 30.90 9.96
N GLN A 435 -12.51 30.41 8.80
CA GLN A 435 -12.09 31.25 7.70
C GLN A 435 -13.37 31.99 7.35
N ILE A 436 -13.62 33.07 8.07
CA ILE A 436 -14.54 34.10 7.65
C ILE A 436 -13.86 34.59 6.38
N VAL A 437 -14.26 34.03 5.25
CA VAL A 437 -14.02 34.60 3.94
C VAL A 437 -14.78 35.92 4.00
N VAL A 438 -14.15 36.95 4.55
CA VAL A 438 -14.65 38.31 4.46
C VAL A 438 -14.58 38.57 2.96
N PRO A 439 -15.73 38.64 2.25
CA PRO A 439 -15.68 39.00 0.86
C PRO A 439 -14.99 40.36 0.81
N ALA A 440 -14.01 40.51 -0.08
CA ALA A 440 -13.33 41.77 -0.34
C ALA A 440 -14.33 42.78 -0.94
N ALA A 441 -15.29 43.22 -0.13
CA ALA A 441 -16.24 44.27 -0.42
C ALA A 441 -15.61 45.57 0.09
N GLY A 442 -14.79 46.21 -0.74
CA GLY A 442 -14.30 47.55 -0.43
C GLY A 442 -12.93 47.95 -0.97
N ALA A 443 -12.56 47.57 -2.19
CA ALA A 443 -11.45 48.22 -2.91
C ALA A 443 -11.97 48.78 -4.23
N GLY A 444 -12.82 49.80 -4.14
CA GLY A 444 -13.36 50.51 -5.30
C GLY A 444 -14.21 51.71 -4.89
N ALA A 445 -13.58 52.82 -4.54
CA ALA A 445 -13.97 54.21 -4.88
C ALA A 445 -13.30 55.21 -3.94
N GLY A 446 -12.35 56.00 -4.46
CA GLY A 446 -11.71 57.10 -3.72
C GLY A 446 -10.57 57.74 -4.49
N ALA A 447 -10.89 58.40 -5.60
CA ALA A 447 -9.99 59.29 -6.33
C ALA A 447 -9.66 60.55 -5.49
N GLY A 448 -8.41 61.05 -5.57
CA GLY A 448 -8.04 62.35 -5.01
C GLY A 448 -6.53 62.62 -5.04
N ALA A 449 -6.10 63.41 -6.02
CA ALA A 449 -4.73 63.83 -6.28
C ALA A 449 -4.11 64.73 -5.20
N ALA A 450 -2.79 64.62 -4.98
CA ALA A 450 -1.90 65.78 -4.78
C ALA A 450 -0.43 65.36 -4.91
N ALA A 451 0.33 66.18 -5.63
CA ALA A 451 1.74 66.08 -5.93
C ALA A 451 2.64 66.58 -4.79
N GLY A 452 3.90 66.13 -4.77
CA GLY A 452 5.04 66.95 -4.32
C GLY A 452 5.96 66.37 -3.23
N GLY A 453 7.27 66.37 -3.52
CA GLY A 453 8.38 66.42 -2.55
C GLY A 453 9.04 65.07 -2.26
N GLU A 454 10.11 64.71 -2.97
CA GLU A 454 11.53 65.00 -2.63
C GLU A 454 12.09 64.25 -1.41
N ASP A 455 13.03 63.36 -1.73
CA ASP A 455 14.37 63.30 -1.14
C ASP A 455 14.51 63.09 0.38
N ARG A 456 14.73 61.83 0.79
CA ARG A 456 15.47 61.55 2.02
C ARG A 456 16.16 60.18 2.03
N THR A 457 17.43 60.25 1.66
CA THR A 457 18.55 59.61 2.37
C THR A 457 18.60 58.09 2.45
N GLU A 458 19.24 57.55 1.42
CA GLU A 458 20.40 56.68 1.51
C GLU A 458 21.29 56.98 2.75
N ARG A 459 21.14 56.17 3.82
CA ARG A 459 22.08 56.12 4.94
C ARG A 459 21.84 54.89 5.83
N GLN A 460 22.11 53.68 5.34
CA GLN A 460 22.45 52.54 6.21
C GLN A 460 22.99 51.36 5.40
N ARG A 461 24.30 51.37 5.16
CA ARG A 461 25.17 50.18 5.16
C ARG A 461 26.61 50.66 5.26
N ARG A 462 27.14 50.54 6.48
CA ARG A 462 28.54 50.19 6.71
C ARG A 462 28.69 48.70 6.50
#